data_AF-A0A8R1IIP1-F1
#
_entry.id   AF-A0A8R1IIP1-F1
#
_cell.length_a   1.000
_cell.length_b   1.000
_cell.length_c   1.000
_cell.angle_alpha   90.00
_cell.angle_beta   90.00
_cell.angle_gamma   90.00
#
_symmetry.space_group_name_H-M   'P 1'
#
loop_
_entity.id
_entity.type
_entity.pdbx_description
1 polymer ?
#
loop_
_entity_poly.entity_id
_entity_poly.type
_entity_poly.pdbx_seq_one_letter_code
_entity_poly.pdbx_strand_id
1 'polypeptide(L)'
;ITGELGQGSFGAVYAVTRRSDKQHLAMKVESVNVKKSMLAHEAEVLLSLSVVKSAHFVILYDKGSVENRFLFLVQTLVGINLWDLQ
;
A
#
# COMPACT_ATOMS: atom_id res chain seq x y z
N ILE A 1 1.98 -11.00 6.59
CA ILE A 1 2.21 -9.72 7.31
C ILE A 1 3.40 -9.97 8.22
N THR A 2 4.42 -9.13 8.14
CA THR A 2 5.66 -9.23 8.92
C THR A 2 5.79 -8.12 9.96
N GLY A 3 5.01 -7.04 9.84
CA GLY A 3 4.94 -5.97 10.82
C GLY A 3 3.98 -4.85 10.38
N GLU A 4 3.52 -4.04 11.32
CA GLU A 4 2.81 -2.79 11.04
C GLU A 4 3.85 -1.67 10.80
N LEU A 5 3.63 -0.86 9.76
CA LEU A 5 4.50 0.27 9.40
C LEU A 5 3.89 1.62 9.81
N GLY A 6 2.57 1.66 9.99
CA GLY A 6 1.88 2.84 10.48
C GLY A 6 0.38 2.75 10.30
N GLN A 7 -0.33 3.52 11.12
CA GLN A 7 -1.78 3.65 11.09
C GLN A 7 -2.17 5.13 11.11
N GLY A 8 -3.20 5.48 10.36
CA GLY A 8 -3.75 6.83 10.30
C GLY A 8 -5.26 6.84 10.03
N SER A 9 -5.79 8.03 9.78
CA SER A 9 -7.24 8.24 9.57
C SER A 9 -7.81 7.47 8.37
N PHE A 10 -7.00 7.21 7.36
CA PHE A 10 -7.42 6.53 6.14
C PHE A 10 -7.30 5.01 6.22
N GLY A 11 -6.51 4.47 7.16
CA GLY A 11 -6.25 3.04 7.25
C GLY A 11 -4.91 2.72 7.86
N ALA A 12 -4.39 1.53 7.56
CA ALA A 12 -3.11 1.05 8.07
C ALA A 12 -2.22 0.52 6.93
N VAL A 13 -0.91 0.56 7.16
CA VAL A 13 0.12 0.04 6.25
C VAL A 13 0.91 -1.05 6.96
N TYR A 14 1.11 -2.17 6.28
CA TYR A 14 1.81 -3.33 6.80
C TYR A 14 2.96 -3.73 5.89
N ALA A 15 4.07 -4.15 6.48
CA ALA A 15 5.09 -4.91 5.78
C ALA A 15 4.56 -6.33 5.49
N VAL A 16 4.76 -6.81 4.27
CA VAL A 16 4.31 -8.12 3.83
C VAL A 16 5.39 -8.83 3.00
N THR A 17 5.31 -10.15 2.96
CA THR A 17 6.16 -10.99 2.10
C THR A 17 5.26 -11.73 1.12
N ARG A 18 5.48 -11.52 -0.18
CA ARG A 18 4.77 -12.25 -1.24
C ARG A 18 5.20 -13.72 -1.21
N ARG A 19 4.24 -14.64 -1.15
CA ARG A 19 4.54 -16.06 -0.95
C ARG A 19 5.25 -16.71 -2.14
N SER A 20 4.92 -16.29 -3.35
CA SER A 20 5.38 -16.89 -4.60
C SER A 20 6.88 -16.73 -4.83
N ASP A 21 7.47 -15.59 -4.45
CA ASP A 21 8.87 -15.26 -4.73
C ASP A 21 9.62 -14.66 -3.53
N LYS A 22 8.98 -14.62 -2.36
CA LYS A 22 9.51 -14.06 -1.12
C LYS A 22 9.86 -12.57 -1.18
N GLN A 23 9.34 -11.83 -2.16
CA GLN A 23 9.55 -10.39 -2.25
C GLN A 23 8.92 -9.66 -1.06
N HIS A 24 9.67 -8.73 -0.46
CA HIS A 24 9.19 -7.84 0.60
C HIS A 24 8.50 -6.62 -0.01
N LEU A 25 7.28 -6.35 0.44
CA LEU A 25 6.37 -5.33 -0.11
C LEU A 25 5.64 -4.61 1.03
N ALA A 26 4.99 -3.50 0.70
CA ALA A 26 4.08 -2.79 1.61
C ALA A 26 2.64 -3.03 1.17
N MET A 27 1.74 -3.27 2.13
CA MET A 27 0.32 -3.42 1.88
C MET A 27 -0.44 -2.35 2.66
N LYS A 28 -1.13 -1.48 1.95
CA LYS A 28 -2.05 -0.51 2.56
C LYS A 28 -3.46 -1.07 2.51
N VAL A 29 -4.20 -0.89 3.60
CA VAL A 29 -5.59 -1.35 3.72
C VAL A 29 -6.50 -0.25 4.25
N GLU A 30 -7.73 -0.22 3.76
CA GLU A 30 -8.82 0.61 4.31
C GLU A 30 -10.03 -0.28 4.59
N SER A 31 -10.75 -0.05 5.69
CA SER A 31 -11.99 -0.79 5.97
C SER A 31 -13.04 -0.50 4.89
N VAL A 32 -13.84 -1.49 4.52
CA VAL A 32 -14.98 -1.27 3.59
C VAL A 32 -16.06 -0.37 4.21
N ASN A 33 -16.03 -0.19 5.53
CA ASN A 33 -17.01 0.61 6.28
C ASN A 33 -16.60 2.09 6.44
N VAL A 34 -15.48 2.52 5.84
CA VAL A 34 -15.09 3.93 5.89
C VAL A 34 -16.09 4.78 5.10
N LYS A 35 -16.47 5.95 5.63
CA LYS A 35 -17.44 6.84 4.97
C LYS A 35 -16.94 7.35 3.62
N LYS A 36 -15.62 7.53 3.48
CA LYS A 36 -14.97 8.02 2.25
C LYS A 36 -13.66 7.28 2.05
N SER A 37 -13.70 6.23 1.24
CA SER A 37 -12.49 5.49 0.86
C SER A 37 -11.70 6.25 -0.20
N MET A 38 -10.37 6.26 -0.06
CA MET A 38 -9.45 6.87 -1.01
C MET A 38 -8.57 5.83 -1.70
N LEU A 39 -8.53 4.57 -1.21
CA LEU A 39 -7.59 3.56 -1.67
C LEU A 39 -7.71 3.24 -3.17
N ALA A 40 -8.93 3.21 -3.69
CA ALA A 40 -9.15 2.97 -5.12
C ALA A 40 -8.56 4.10 -5.98
N HIS A 41 -8.74 5.35 -5.56
CA HIS A 41 -8.18 6.51 -6.26
C HIS A 41 -6.65 6.51 -6.18
N GLU A 42 -6.08 6.18 -5.02
CA GLU A 42 -4.63 6.04 -4.85
C GLU A 42 -4.05 4.98 -5.79
N ALA A 43 -4.71 3.81 -5.91
CA ALA A 43 -4.27 2.76 -6.82
C ALA A 43 -4.31 3.20 -8.29
N GLU A 44 -5.33 3.95 -8.72
CA GLU A 44 -5.40 4.49 -10.09
C GLU A 44 -4.31 5.53 -10.37
N VAL A 45 -3.97 6.38 -9.40
CA VAL A 45 -2.84 7.31 -9.53
C VAL A 45 -1.52 6.55 -9.68
N LEU A 46 -1.27 5.53 -8.85
CA LEU A 46 -0.05 4.73 -8.96
C LEU A 46 0.04 3.97 -10.29
N LEU A 47 -1.09 3.43 -10.78
CA LEU A 47 -1.14 2.78 -12.08
C LEU A 47 -0.85 3.77 -13.21
N SER A 48 -1.42 4.98 -13.15
CA SER A 48 -1.17 6.02 -14.16
C SER A 48 0.28 6.49 -14.15
N LEU A 49 0.92 6.55 -12.99
CA LEU A 49 2.33 6.93 -12.83
C LEU A 49 3.32 5.85 -13.32
N SER A 50 2.87 4.61 -13.52
CA SER A 50 3.75 3.51 -13.94
C SER A 50 4.41 3.76 -15.30
N VAL A 51 3.82 4.61 -16.16
CA VAL A 51 4.36 4.97 -17.47
C VAL A 51 5.59 5.88 -17.38
N VAL A 52 5.70 6.67 -16.30
CA VAL A 52 6.79 7.67 -16.12
C VAL A 52 8.11 6.99 -15.78
N LYS A 53 8.08 5.77 -15.22
CA LYS A 53 9.27 5.00 -14.79
C LYS A 53 10.26 5.79 -13.92
N SER A 54 9.74 6.72 -13.11
CA SER A 54 10.56 7.48 -12.16
C SER A 54 10.96 6.61 -10.97
N ALA A 55 12.21 6.72 -10.53
CA ALA A 55 12.70 6.08 -9.30
C ALA A 55 12.05 6.65 -8.02
N HIS A 56 11.33 7.77 -8.14
CA HIS A 56 10.69 8.45 -7.00
C HIS A 56 9.22 8.06 -6.80
N PHE A 57 8.67 7.18 -7.64
CA PHE A 57 7.33 6.62 -7.43
C PHE A 57 7.41 5.13 -7.11
N VAL A 58 6.59 4.72 -6.16
CA VAL A 58 6.39 3.32 -5.81
C VAL A 58 5.61 2.61 -6.91
N ILE A 59 5.96 1.34 -7.15
CA ILE A 59 5.25 0.48 -8.09
C ILE A 59 4.06 -0.16 -7.38
N LEU A 60 2.89 -0.11 -8.01
CA LEU A 60 1.71 -0.89 -7.64
C LEU A 60 1.85 -2.33 -8.16
N TYR A 61 1.83 -3.31 -7.26
CA TYR A 61 1.95 -4.73 -7.58
C TYR A 61 0.60 -5.43 -7.65
N ASP A 62 -0.33 -5.06 -6.77
CA ASP A 62 -1.65 -5.69 -6.68
C ASP A 62 -2.66 -4.74 -6.02
N LYS A 63 -3.94 -4.96 -6.26
CA LYS A 63 -5.04 -4.27 -5.57
C LYS A 63 -6.27 -5.18 -5.53
N GLY A 64 -7.07 -5.03 -4.49
CA GLY A 64 -8.30 -5.80 -4.40
C GLY A 64 -9.14 -5.46 -3.18
N SER A 65 -10.13 -6.31 -2.96
CA SER A 65 -11.00 -6.26 -1.79
C SER A 65 -11.05 -7.63 -1.14
N VAL A 66 -11.15 -7.63 0.18
CA VAL A 66 -11.64 -8.78 0.93
C VAL A 66 -13.03 -8.45 1.40
N GLU A 67 -13.99 -9.22 0.89
CA GLU A 67 -15.42 -9.03 1.10
C GLU A 67 -15.75 -8.81 2.58
N ASN A 68 -16.58 -7.80 2.86
CA ASN A 68 -17.01 -7.41 4.20
C ASN A 68 -15.89 -7.08 5.20
N ARG A 69 -14.66 -6.84 4.75
CA ARG A 69 -13.54 -6.51 5.63
C ARG A 69 -12.79 -5.25 5.20
N PHE A 70 -12.02 -5.31 4.13
CA PHE A 70 -11.13 -4.21 3.73
C PHE A 70 -10.79 -4.22 2.25
N LEU A 71 -10.51 -3.05 1.72
CA LEU A 71 -9.79 -2.84 0.47
C LEU A 71 -8.29 -2.94 0.75
N PHE A 72 -7.51 -3.37 -0.23
CA PHE A 72 -6.06 -3.37 -0.13
C PHE A 72 -5.41 -2.97 -1.44
N LEU A 73 -4.20 -2.42 -1.32
CA LEU A 73 -3.24 -2.35 -2.41
C LEU A 73 -1.87 -2.79 -1.91
N VAL A 74 -1.11 -3.43 -2.78
CA VAL A 74 0.26 -3.88 -2.53
C VAL A 74 1.19 -3.06 -3.41
N GLN A 75 2.19 -2.46 -2.78
CA GLN A 75 3.13 -1.55 -3.42
C GLN A 75 4.57 -1.83 -2.98
N THR A 76 5.51 -1.09 -3.54
CA THR A 76 6.93 -1.15 -3.17
C THR A 76 7.11 -0.86 -1.67
N LEU A 77 7.86 -1.71 -0.96
CA LEU A 77 8.33 -1.40 0.39
C LEU A 77 9.53 -0.46 0.29
N VAL A 78 9.46 0.67 0.99
CA VAL A 78 10.56 1.64 1.07
C VAL A 78 11.24 1.57 2.45
N GLY A 79 12.38 2.27 2.58
CA GLY A 79 13.15 2.33 3.82
C GLY A 79 12.52 3.24 4.89
N ILE A 80 13.36 3.69 5.83
CA ILE A 80 12.97 4.62 6.90
C ILE A 80 12.36 5.89 6.31
N ASN A 81 11.30 6.39 6.95
CA ASN A 81 10.67 7.63 6.54
C ASN A 81 11.50 8.84 7.02
N LEU A 82 11.18 10.02 6.50
CA LEU A 82 11.92 11.26 6.82
C LEU A 82 11.73 11.73 8.27
N TRP A 83 10.63 11.37 8.92
CA TRP A 83 10.38 11.73 10.32
C TRP A 83 11.31 10.96 11.26
N ASP A 84 11.56 9.69 10.98
CA ASP A 84 12.43 8.83 11.78
C ASP A 84 13.93 8.98 11.43
N LEU A 85 14.26 9.74 10.38
CA LEU A 85 15.63 10.00 9.93
C LEU A 85 16.36 11.06 10.80
N GLN A 86 15.65 11.70 11.73
CA GLN A 86 16.14 12.81 12.57
C GLN A 86 17.41 12.46 13.36
#